data_AF-A0A258VAP8-F1
#
_entry.id   AF-A0A258VAP8-F1
#
_cell.length_a   1.000
_cell.length_b   1.000
_cell.length_c   1.000
_cell.angle_alpha   90.00
_cell.angle_beta   90.00
_cell.angle_gamma   90.00
#
_symmetry.space_group_name_H-M   'P 1'
#
loop_
_entity.id
_entity.type
_entity.pdbx_description
1 polymer ?
#
loop_
_entity_poly.entity_id
_entity_poly.type
_entity_poly.pdbx_seq_one_letter_code
_entity_poly.pdbx_strand_id
1 'polypeptide(L)' 'MADILVVTSKIKKIIKEKGDMNTSAATIEVLSKAVERLCLKGIESAKADGRKTVMDRDIIIDHI' A
#
# COMPACT_ATOMS: atom_id res chain seq x y z
N MET A 1 15.11 9.55 1.85
CA MET A 1 14.54 8.75 0.75
C MET A 1 13.42 7.91 1.36
N ALA A 2 12.24 7.86 0.74
CA ALA A 2 11.15 7.03 1.26
C ALA A 2 11.44 5.57 0.90
N ASP A 3 11.20 4.65 1.82
CA ASP A 3 11.37 3.23 1.55
C ASP A 3 10.30 2.74 0.57
N ILE A 4 10.72 1.90 -0.38
CA ILE A 4 9.83 1.32 -1.38
C ILE A 4 9.25 0.03 -0.79
N LEU A 5 7.98 0.08 -0.39
CA LEU A 5 7.28 -1.04 0.26
C LEU A 5 6.56 -1.96 -0.73
N VAL A 6 6.60 -1.65 -2.02
CA VAL A 6 5.93 -2.41 -3.08
C VAL A 6 6.93 -2.97 -4.08
N VAL A 7 6.58 -4.11 -4.69
CA VAL A 7 7.41 -4.67 -5.77
C VAL A 7 7.17 -3.87 -7.05
N THR A 8 8.08 -2.95 -7.35
CA THR A 8 7.99 -2.02 -8.50
C THR A 8 7.65 -2.69 -9.82
N SER A 9 8.25 -3.85 -10.12
CA SER A 9 8.00 -4.58 -11.37
C SER A 9 6.56 -5.08 -11.49
N LYS A 10 5.93 -5.50 -10.39
CA LYS A 10 4.53 -5.96 -10.38
C LYS A 10 3.57 -4.80 -10.62
N ILE A 11 3.81 -3.65 -9.99
CA ILE A 11 2.99 -2.44 -10.19
C ILE A 11 3.07 -1.97 -11.65
N LYS A 12 4.30 -1.85 -12.19
CA LYS A 12 4.50 -1.47 -13.59
C LYS A 12 3.81 -2.43 -14.56
N LYS A 13 3.91 -3.74 -14.29
CA LYS A 13 3.25 -4.77 -15.08
C LYS A 13 1.72 -4.60 -15.08
N ILE A 14 1.10 -4.40 -13.90
CA ILE A 14 -0.35 -4.19 -13.80
C ILE A 14 -0.81 -2.96 -14.60
N ILE A 15 -0.10 -1.83 -14.47
CA ILE A 15 -0.44 -0.58 -15.16
C ILE A 15 -0.29 -0.74 -16.68
N LYS A 16 0.76 -1.43 -17.14
CA LYS A 16 1.00 -1.71 -18.56
C LYS A 16 -0.04 -2.67 -19.13
N GLU A 17 -0.34 -3.77 -18.45
CA GLU A 17 -1.27 -4.79 -18.96
C GLU A 17 -2.73 -4.32 -18.97
N LYS A 18 -3.14 -3.53 -17.96
CA LYS A 18 -4.54 -3.06 -17.87
C LYS A 18 -4.80 -1.75 -18.61
N GLY A 19 -3.77 -0.94 -18.83
CA GLY A 19 -3.94 0.41 -19.37
C GLY A 19 -3.00 0.79 -20.51
N ASP A 20 -2.07 -0.08 -20.90
CA ASP A 20 -0.99 0.19 -21.88
C ASP A 20 -0.08 1.38 -21.51
N MET A 21 -0.06 1.79 -20.23
CA MET A 21 0.65 2.97 -19.75
C MET A 21 2.05 2.66 -19.22
N ASN A 22 2.93 3.67 -19.29
CA ASN A 22 4.20 3.68 -18.56
C ASN A 22 4.00 4.24 -17.13
N THR A 23 4.88 3.88 -16.20
CA THR A 23 4.78 4.31 -14.80
C THR A 23 6.02 5.09 -14.37
N SER A 24 5.82 6.29 -13.82
CA SER A 24 6.91 7.12 -13.30
C SER A 24 7.48 6.57 -11.98
N ALA A 25 8.71 6.96 -11.63
CA ALA A 25 9.29 6.61 -10.33
C ALA A 25 8.51 7.22 -9.15
N ALA A 26 8.08 8.48 -9.28
CA ALA A 26 7.28 9.17 -8.26
C ALA A 26 5.96 8.46 -7.95
N THR A 27 5.33 7.83 -8.94
CA THR A 27 4.12 7.01 -8.74
C THR A 27 4.37 5.87 -7.75
N ILE A 28 5.54 5.22 -7.81
CA ILE A 28 5.89 4.11 -6.92
C ILE A 28 6.12 4.61 -5.48
N GLU A 29 6.70 5.79 -5.32
CA GLU A 29 6.86 6.42 -4.00
C GLU A 29 5.51 6.74 -3.36
N VAL A 30 4.56 7.28 -4.14
CA VAL A 30 3.21 7.57 -3.65
C VAL A 30 2.48 6.30 -3.23
N LEU A 31 2.57 5.24 -4.03
CA LEU A 31 1.98 3.93 -3.68
C LEU A 31 2.61 3.34 -2.42
N SER A 32 3.93 3.45 -2.25
CA SER A 32 4.63 2.99 -1.05
C SER A 32 4.16 3.76 0.19
N LYS A 33 4.00 5.08 0.10
CA LYS A 33 3.41 5.91 1.17
C LYS A 33 1.97 5.53 1.49
N ALA A 34 1.17 5.16 0.50
CA ALA A 34 -0.20 4.71 0.72
C ALA A 34 -0.22 3.38 1.50
N VAL A 35 0.61 2.41 1.11
CA VAL A 35 0.76 1.14 1.82
C VAL A 35 1.25 1.36 3.26
N GLU A 36 2.23 2.22 3.47
CA GLU A 36 2.73 2.57 4.80
C GLU A 36 1.61 3.11 5.70
N ARG A 37 0.82 4.07 5.20
CA ARG A 37 -0.31 4.65 5.95
C ARG A 37 -1.38 3.60 6.27
N LEU A 38 -1.66 2.68 5.34
CA LEU A 38 -2.59 1.57 5.57
C LEU A 38 -2.08 0.66 6.69
N CYS A 39 -0.79 0.30 6.68
CA CYS A 39 -0.17 -0.50 7.72
C CYS A 39 -0.23 0.21 9.09
N LEU A 40 0.09 1.50 9.15
CA LEU A 40 0.06 2.28 10.40
C LEU A 40 -1.36 2.32 11.00
N LYS A 41 -2.38 2.60 10.18
CA LYS A 41 -3.78 2.54 10.61
C LYS A 41 -4.19 1.16 11.10
N GLY A 42 -3.76 0.11 10.39
CA GLY A 42 -4.06 -1.26 10.80
C GLY A 42 -3.41 -1.63 12.13
N ILE A 43 -2.19 -1.14 12.39
CA ILE A 43 -1.51 -1.30 13.68
C ILE A 43 -2.29 -0.58 14.79
N GLU A 44 -2.77 0.63 14.55
CA GLU A 44 -3.58 1.38 15.51
C GLU A 44 -4.89 0.66 15.85
N SER A 45 -5.62 0.18 14.84
CA SER A 45 -6.84 -0.63 15.00
C SER A 45 -6.57 -1.90 15.83
N ALA A 46 -5.55 -2.68 15.46
CA ALA A 46 -5.20 -3.89 16.17
C ALA A 46 -4.82 -3.62 17.64
N LYS A 47 -4.10 -2.53 17.90
CA LYS A 47 -3.74 -2.09 19.26
C LYS A 47 -4.97 -1.68 20.07
N ALA A 48 -5.90 -0.94 19.47
CA ALA A 48 -7.15 -0.53 20.13
C ALA A 48 -7.99 -1.74 20.57
N ASP A 49 -7.95 -2.82 19.80
CA ASP A 49 -8.57 -4.11 20.11
C ASP A 49 -7.75 -4.99 21.08
N GLY A 50 -6.60 -4.53 21.58
CA GLY A 50 -5.73 -5.31 22.48
C GLY A 50 -4.98 -6.46 21.81
N ARG A 51 -4.90 -6.48 20.47
CA ARG A 51 -4.23 -7.53 19.68
C ARG A 51 -2.78 -7.16 19.36
N LYS A 52 -1.94 -8.18 19.19
CA LYS A 52 -0.55 -8.05 18.68
C LYS A 52 -0.41 -8.40 17.21
N THR A 53 -1.49 -8.82 16.57
CA THR A 53 -1.54 -9.23 15.17
C THR A 53 -2.50 -8.34 14.41
N VAL A 54 -2.00 -7.65 13.39
CA VAL A 54 -2.82 -6.94 12.41
C VAL A 54 -3.52 -7.99 11.54
N MET A 55 -4.84 -7.87 11.42
CA MET A 55 -5.70 -8.76 10.64
C MET A 55 -6.20 -8.04 9.38
N ASP A 56 -6.76 -8.80 8.45
CA ASP A 56 -7.37 -8.27 7.21
C ASP A 56 -8.37 -7.14 7.47
N ARG A 57 -9.25 -7.30 8.47
CA ARG A 57 -10.24 -6.30 8.90
C ARG A 57 -9.64 -4.97 9.39
N ASP A 58 -8.36 -4.94 9.74
CA ASP A 58 -7.67 -3.71 10.18
C ASP A 58 -7.20 -2.85 9.00
N ILE A 59 -7.19 -3.41 7.78
CA ILE A 59 -6.76 -2.73 6.56
C ILE A 59 -7.98 -2.30 5.75
N ILE A 60 -8.41 -1.06 5.95
CA ILE A 60 -9.56 -0.47 5.25
C ILE A 60 -9.08 0.28 4.01
N ILE A 61 -9.57 -0.15 2.84
CA ILE A 61 -9.24 0.43 1.52
C ILE A 61 -10.44 1.14 0.87
N ASP A 62 -11.44 1.51 1.68
CA ASP A 62 -12.65 2.17 1.19
C ASP A 62 -12.34 3.50 0.48
N HIS A 63 -13.13 3.81 -0.55
CA HIS A 63 -13.04 5.04 -1.36
C HIS A 63 -11.77 5.19 -2.23
N ILE A 64 -11.18 4.08 -2.68
CA ILE A 64 -10.24 4.07 -3.81
C ILE A 64 -11.00 4.25 -5.14
#